data_AF-A0A944R6S3-F1
#
_entry.id   AF-A0A944R6S3-F1
#
_cell.length_a   1.000
_cell.length_b   1.000
_cell.length_c   1.000
_cell.angle_alpha   90.00
_cell.angle_beta   90.00
_cell.angle_gamma   90.00
#
_symmetry.space_group_name_H-M   'P 1'
#
loop_
_entity.id
_entity.type
_entity.pdbx_description
1 polymer ?
#
loop_
_entity_poly.entity_id
_entity_poly.type
_entity_poly.pdbx_seq_one_letter_code
_entity_poly.pdbx_strand_id
1 'polypeptide(L)'
;MYKLLLCWRYLRTRWIALASVISVTLGVATMIVVNSVMAGFSHEMQTRIHGILSDIVFESHSLSGFQDPQWHIEEIERAAGDQIAGMTPTVAVPAMLSFQVRGQWVTRQVMFIGIDPRTHAQVSDFGQYLQHPTNREQLSFSLREGGYDTTDSQSPTETPTRPALEHAGWPHRRMRVERERLWKERLETKKSAENTATRSVDQQVHDVLAATSPKDDSAETSSDVTEDGESRKNPFQTARPAQGRAMDPAKEQFTGIVPGIGLASFRNRQGVDQFLTLPGDDVKITFPTAGTPPKAVSDNFTIVDFYESKMSEYDSNFVFVPIDALQRMRGMIDPQTGIPSVNSIQIRLKPDAKLNEVRDRLREVFPSDLYAIATWRDKQGPLLSAVDMEMAVLNILLFLIIAVAGFGILAIFFMIVVEKTRDIGILKALGATSSGIAGIFLGYGLFLGLLGAGAGLVLGLSITYNINQIRLVVEWCTGSRVFDPSIYYFFQIPTIIDPVTIGWIIIGAIVIATGSSVLPAVRAARLHAVEALRHE
;
A
#
# COMPACT_ATOMS: atom_id res chain seq x y z
N MET A 1 -43.22 -29.46 23.69
CA MET A 1 -43.12 -29.71 22.23
C MET A 1 -44.35 -29.27 21.42
N TYR A 2 -45.60 -29.42 21.90
CA TYR A 2 -46.81 -29.07 21.11
C TYR A 2 -47.01 -27.57 20.83
N LYS A 3 -46.64 -26.67 21.76
CA LYS A 3 -46.76 -25.19 21.57
C LYS A 3 -45.88 -24.67 20.42
N LEU A 4 -44.69 -25.25 20.25
CA LEU A 4 -43.73 -24.87 19.22
C LEU A 4 -44.21 -25.36 17.84
N LEU A 5 -44.82 -26.54 17.78
CA LEU A 5 -45.42 -27.13 16.58
C LEU A 5 -46.69 -26.37 16.14
N LEU A 6 -47.51 -25.91 17.09
CA LEU A 6 -48.66 -25.04 16.83
C LEU A 6 -48.24 -23.64 16.36
N CYS A 7 -47.25 -23.01 17.00
CA CYS A 7 -46.68 -21.74 16.53
C CYS A 7 -46.11 -21.88 15.11
N TRP A 8 -45.36 -22.95 14.83
CA TRP A 8 -44.81 -23.22 13.50
C TRP A 8 -45.90 -23.41 12.44
N ARG A 9 -46.97 -24.15 12.77
CA ARG A 9 -48.09 -24.38 11.84
C ARG A 9 -48.88 -23.10 11.57
N TYR A 10 -49.05 -22.26 12.59
CA TYR A 10 -49.73 -20.95 12.48
C TYR A 10 -48.87 -19.93 11.71
N LEU A 11 -47.55 -19.93 11.88
CA LEU A 11 -46.62 -19.15 11.04
C LEU A 11 -46.64 -19.62 9.58
N ARG A 12 -46.67 -20.93 9.34
CA ARG A 12 -46.72 -21.51 7.99
C ARG A 12 -48.05 -21.22 7.25
N THR A 13 -49.10 -20.83 7.97
CA THR A 13 -50.36 -20.35 7.38
C THR A 13 -50.33 -18.85 7.03
N ARG A 14 -49.29 -18.10 7.41
CA ARG A 14 -49.10 -16.66 7.09
C ARG A 14 -47.72 -16.36 6.49
N TRP A 15 -47.47 -16.88 5.29
CA TRP A 15 -46.25 -16.59 4.50
C TRP A 15 -45.95 -15.08 4.37
N ILE A 16 -46.99 -14.25 4.37
CA ILE A 16 -46.92 -12.80 4.29
C ILE A 16 -46.13 -12.19 5.47
N ALA A 17 -46.33 -12.69 6.69
CA ALA A 17 -45.60 -12.21 7.87
C ALA A 17 -44.13 -12.64 7.85
N LEU A 18 -43.84 -13.87 7.40
CA LEU A 18 -42.47 -14.36 7.20
C LEU A 18 -41.71 -13.52 6.17
N ALA A 19 -42.36 -13.13 5.08
CA ALA A 19 -41.76 -12.26 4.06
C ALA A 19 -41.31 -10.91 4.64
N SER A 20 -42.11 -10.31 5.54
CA SER A 20 -41.71 -9.07 6.24
C SER A 20 -40.49 -9.27 7.14
N VAL A 21 -40.47 -10.35 7.92
CA VAL A 21 -39.34 -10.65 8.81
C VAL A 21 -38.07 -10.86 8.00
N ILE A 22 -38.14 -11.60 6.89
CA ILE A 22 -37.00 -11.86 6.01
C ILE A 22 -36.47 -10.55 5.41
N SER A 23 -37.37 -9.66 4.97
CA SER A 23 -36.97 -8.35 4.43
C SER A 23 -36.23 -7.50 5.46
N VAL A 24 -36.75 -7.40 6.70
CA VAL A 24 -36.09 -6.68 7.80
C VAL A 24 -34.77 -7.34 8.18
N THR A 25 -34.76 -8.68 8.31
CA THR A 25 -33.56 -9.47 8.62
C THR A 25 -32.45 -9.19 7.63
N LEU A 26 -32.75 -9.25 6.33
CA LEU A 26 -31.78 -9.03 5.27
C LEU A 26 -31.27 -7.59 5.26
N GLY A 27 -32.15 -6.60 5.44
CA GLY A 27 -31.77 -5.19 5.51
C GLY A 27 -30.82 -4.90 6.67
N VAL A 28 -31.17 -5.35 7.88
CA VAL A 28 -30.35 -5.18 9.09
C VAL A 28 -29.01 -5.92 8.95
N ALA A 29 -29.04 -7.17 8.50
CA ALA A 29 -27.82 -7.95 8.32
C ALA A 29 -26.87 -7.31 7.30
N THR A 30 -27.40 -6.86 6.16
CA THR A 30 -26.60 -6.19 5.12
C THR A 30 -25.97 -4.91 5.66
N MET A 31 -26.72 -4.11 6.43
CA MET A 31 -26.20 -2.87 7.01
C MET A 31 -25.08 -3.13 8.02
N ILE A 32 -25.22 -4.16 8.86
CA ILE A 32 -24.17 -4.58 9.81
C ILE A 32 -22.91 -5.01 9.06
N VAL A 33 -23.05 -5.87 8.05
CA VAL A 33 -21.90 -6.38 7.28
C VAL A 33 -21.18 -5.24 6.56
N VAL A 34 -21.91 -4.41 5.82
CA VAL A 34 -21.32 -3.31 5.04
C VAL A 34 -20.64 -2.30 5.97
N ASN A 35 -21.31 -1.87 7.04
CA ASN A 35 -20.71 -0.91 7.96
C ASN A 35 -19.46 -1.49 8.64
N SER A 36 -19.51 -2.76 9.08
CA SER A 36 -18.36 -3.39 9.73
C SER A 36 -17.15 -3.55 8.80
N VAL A 37 -17.40 -3.92 7.54
CA VAL A 37 -16.35 -4.02 6.51
C VAL A 37 -15.78 -2.65 6.19
N MET A 38 -16.62 -1.62 6.03
CA MET A 38 -16.15 -0.27 5.71
C MET A 38 -15.37 0.37 6.85
N ALA A 39 -15.84 0.19 8.09
CA ALA A 39 -15.12 0.63 9.28
C ALA A 39 -13.75 -0.06 9.38
N GLY A 40 -13.72 -1.38 9.15
CA GLY A 40 -12.48 -2.15 9.10
C GLY A 40 -11.54 -1.69 8.01
N PHE A 41 -12.05 -1.47 6.79
CA PHE A 41 -11.28 -1.03 5.64
C PHE A 41 -10.60 0.31 5.90
N SER A 42 -11.38 1.31 6.33
CA SER A 42 -10.86 2.65 6.58
C SER A 42 -9.86 2.67 7.72
N HIS A 43 -10.11 1.91 8.79
CA HIS A 43 -9.16 1.78 9.88
C HIS A 43 -7.85 1.14 9.42
N GLU A 44 -7.91 0.00 8.72
CA GLU A 44 -6.73 -0.70 8.23
C GLU A 44 -5.92 0.16 7.25
N MET A 45 -6.60 0.87 6.34
CA MET A 45 -5.97 1.84 5.44
C MET A 45 -5.27 2.97 6.19
N GLN A 46 -5.95 3.60 7.15
CA GLN A 46 -5.38 4.68 7.95
C GLN A 46 -4.17 4.20 8.77
N THR A 47 -4.28 3.04 9.40
CA THR A 47 -3.18 2.45 10.19
C THR A 47 -1.96 2.13 9.33
N ARG A 48 -2.15 1.58 8.12
CA ARG A 48 -1.03 1.27 7.20
C ARG A 48 -0.33 2.52 6.68
N ILE A 49 -1.11 3.53 6.29
CA ILE A 49 -0.57 4.84 5.89
C ILE A 49 0.26 5.45 7.03
N HIS A 50 -0.26 5.37 8.25
CA HIS A 50 0.34 5.92 9.46
C HIS A 50 1.59 5.14 9.95
N GLY A 51 1.71 3.85 9.65
CA GLY A 51 2.87 3.05 10.07
C GLY A 51 4.15 3.40 9.31
N ILE A 52 4.02 3.78 8.03
CA ILE A 52 5.18 4.08 7.17
C ILE A 52 5.58 5.55 7.30
N LEU A 53 4.60 6.46 7.30
CA LEU A 53 4.83 7.89 7.48
C LEU A 53 5.00 8.25 8.96
N SER A 54 5.65 9.37 9.23
CA SER A 54 5.59 9.98 10.56
C SER A 54 4.27 10.73 10.75
N ASP A 55 3.95 11.06 12.00
CA ASP A 55 2.67 11.69 12.34
C ASP A 55 2.58 13.10 11.75
N ILE A 56 3.68 13.85 11.90
CA ILE A 56 3.85 15.19 11.35
C ILE A 56 5.15 15.24 10.57
N VAL A 57 5.07 15.79 9.36
CA VAL A 57 6.21 16.09 8.52
C VAL A 57 6.43 17.60 8.51
N PHE A 58 7.62 17.99 8.97
CA PHE A 58 8.14 19.35 8.82
C PHE A 58 9.03 19.37 7.58
N GLU A 59 8.67 20.15 6.57
CA GLU A 59 9.37 20.22 5.27
C GLU A 59 9.76 21.66 4.95
N SER A 60 10.82 21.83 4.17
CA SER A 60 11.15 23.11 3.55
C SER A 60 10.66 23.17 2.11
N HIS A 61 10.22 24.36 1.71
CA HIS A 61 9.94 24.65 0.30
C HIS A 61 11.20 24.74 -0.56
N SER A 62 12.39 24.87 0.06
CA SER A 62 13.66 24.98 -0.66
C SER A 62 14.21 23.60 -1.06
N LEU A 63 14.72 23.50 -2.29
CA LEU A 63 15.44 22.32 -2.79
C LEU A 63 16.76 22.07 -2.03
N SER A 64 17.38 23.14 -1.52
CA SER A 64 18.56 23.07 -0.66
C SER A 64 18.22 22.73 0.80
N GLY A 65 16.93 22.78 1.16
CA GLY A 65 16.46 22.61 2.52
C GLY A 65 16.85 23.78 3.43
N PHE A 66 17.06 23.47 4.70
CA PHE A 66 17.53 24.38 5.74
C PHE A 66 18.80 23.85 6.38
N GLN A 67 19.66 24.77 6.82
CA GLN A 67 20.86 24.46 7.60
C GLN A 67 20.49 24.23 9.07
N ASP A 68 21.38 23.55 9.78
CA ASP A 68 21.27 23.29 11.21
C ASP A 68 19.95 22.58 11.61
N PRO A 69 19.82 21.29 11.27
CA PRO A 69 18.67 20.49 11.70
C PRO A 69 18.54 20.39 13.23
N GLN A 70 19.63 20.55 13.99
CA GLN A 70 19.59 20.44 15.45
C GLN A 70 18.86 21.63 16.05
N TRP A 71 19.18 22.85 15.61
CA TRP A 71 18.44 24.04 16.03
C TRP A 71 16.93 23.92 15.75
N HIS A 72 16.54 23.41 14.58
CA HIS A 72 15.13 23.20 14.24
C HIS A 72 14.46 22.18 15.17
N ILE A 73 15.14 21.07 15.48
CA ILE A 73 14.65 20.05 16.42
C ILE A 73 14.46 20.65 17.82
N GLU A 74 15.42 21.43 18.30
CA GLU A 74 15.31 22.11 19.61
C GLU A 74 14.15 23.13 19.66
N GLU A 75 13.93 23.86 18.57
CA GLU A 75 12.83 24.82 18.48
C GLU A 75 11.46 24.11 18.44
N ILE A 76 11.36 22.99 17.70
CA ILE A 76 10.19 22.11 17.71
C ILE A 76 9.93 21.55 19.12
N GLU A 77 10.99 21.12 19.82
CA GLU A 77 10.90 20.60 21.18
C GLU A 77 10.44 21.68 22.17
N ARG A 78 10.90 22.93 22.03
CA ARG A 78 10.41 24.06 22.84
C ARG A 78 8.93 24.36 22.59
N ALA A 79 8.46 24.21 21.36
CA ALA A 79 7.08 24.50 20.99
C ALA A 79 6.09 23.39 21.39
N ALA A 80 6.48 22.11 21.28
CA ALA A 80 5.56 20.98 21.44
C ALA A 80 6.20 19.68 22.01
N GLY A 81 7.35 19.77 22.66
CA GLY A 81 8.08 18.60 23.18
C GLY A 81 7.32 17.77 24.21
N ASP A 82 6.31 18.35 24.88
CA ASP A 82 5.42 17.64 25.80
C ASP A 82 4.62 16.52 25.10
N GLN A 83 4.33 16.68 23.82
CA GLN A 83 3.53 15.77 23.01
C GLN A 83 4.33 14.94 22.01
N ILE A 84 5.63 15.21 21.83
CA ILE A 84 6.48 14.52 20.86
C ILE A 84 7.14 13.29 21.49
N ALA A 85 7.10 12.16 20.78
CA ALA A 85 7.76 10.91 21.16
C ALA A 85 9.16 10.79 20.55
N GLY A 86 9.36 11.28 19.32
CA GLY A 86 10.65 11.23 18.64
C GLY A 86 10.69 12.11 17.40
N MET A 87 11.91 12.48 16.99
CA MET A 87 12.17 13.26 15.79
C MET A 87 13.40 12.73 15.07
N THR A 88 13.40 12.81 13.73
CA THR A 88 14.60 12.53 12.94
C THR A 88 14.68 13.44 11.72
N PRO A 89 15.86 14.00 11.40
CA PRO A 89 16.06 14.67 10.13
C PRO A 89 16.05 13.68 8.97
N THR A 90 15.56 14.12 7.82
CA THR A 90 15.55 13.35 6.57
C THR A 90 15.87 14.22 5.35
N VAL A 91 16.41 13.59 4.30
CA VAL A 91 16.61 14.24 3.00
C VAL A 91 15.81 13.48 1.95
N ALA A 92 14.74 14.09 1.43
CA ALA A 92 13.86 13.47 0.43
C ALA A 92 14.04 14.16 -0.92
N VAL A 93 14.43 13.43 -1.98
CA VAL A 93 14.61 14.01 -3.31
C VAL A 93 14.04 13.11 -4.42
N PRO A 94 13.31 13.65 -5.40
CA PRO A 94 12.93 12.89 -6.59
C PRO A 94 14.17 12.43 -7.36
N ALA A 95 14.19 11.18 -7.78
CA ALA A 95 15.32 10.55 -8.45
C ALA A 95 14.86 9.51 -9.49
N MET A 96 15.80 9.05 -10.32
CA MET A 96 15.61 7.96 -11.26
C MET A 96 16.52 6.80 -10.88
N LEU A 97 15.90 5.66 -10.56
CA LEU A 97 16.57 4.38 -10.33
C LEU A 97 16.71 3.64 -11.66
N SER A 98 17.94 3.34 -12.07
CA SER A 98 18.25 2.62 -13.31
C SER A 98 19.04 1.35 -13.00
N PHE A 99 18.61 0.22 -13.55
CA PHE A 99 19.27 -1.07 -13.40
C PHE A 99 19.17 -1.89 -14.69
N GLN A 100 20.02 -2.91 -14.83
CA GLN A 100 20.04 -3.74 -16.02
C GLN A 100 19.28 -5.05 -15.82
N VAL A 101 18.34 -5.32 -16.73
CA VAL A 101 17.63 -6.60 -16.80
C VAL A 101 17.91 -7.22 -18.15
N ARG A 102 18.56 -8.39 -18.17
CA ARG A 102 18.92 -9.13 -19.41
C ARG A 102 19.65 -8.25 -20.45
N GLY A 103 20.51 -7.34 -19.98
CA GLY A 103 21.30 -6.43 -20.82
C GLY A 103 20.56 -5.17 -21.29
N GLN A 104 19.29 -4.98 -20.92
CA GLN A 104 18.52 -3.76 -21.19
C GLN A 104 18.45 -2.88 -19.94
N TRP A 105 18.57 -1.57 -20.12
CA TRP A 105 18.37 -0.61 -19.03
C TRP A 105 16.88 -0.41 -18.75
N VAL A 106 16.50 -0.64 -17.51
CA VAL A 106 15.18 -0.33 -16.98
C VAL A 106 15.32 0.84 -16.03
N THR A 107 14.52 1.88 -16.22
CA THR A 107 14.50 3.07 -15.37
C THR A 107 13.14 3.20 -14.70
N ARG A 108 13.15 3.46 -13.38
CA ARG A 108 11.98 3.75 -12.57
C ARG A 108 12.16 5.10 -11.88
N GLN A 109 11.09 5.88 -11.84
CA GLN A 109 11.03 7.09 -11.04
C GLN A 109 10.85 6.70 -9.57
N VAL A 110 11.65 7.32 -8.69
CA VAL A 110 11.67 7.01 -7.27
C VAL A 110 11.81 8.28 -6.44
N MET A 111 11.43 8.20 -5.17
CA MET A 111 11.76 9.19 -4.16
C MET A 111 12.92 8.62 -3.34
N PHE A 112 14.07 9.30 -3.38
CA PHE A 112 15.29 8.88 -2.73
C PHE A 112 15.42 9.57 -1.37
N ILE A 113 15.38 8.77 -0.31
CA ILE A 113 15.23 9.24 1.07
C ILE A 113 16.49 8.89 1.88
N GLY A 114 17.21 9.92 2.28
CA GLY A 114 18.29 9.86 3.24
C GLY A 114 17.76 9.78 4.67
N ILE A 115 18.08 8.70 5.37
CA ILE A 115 17.63 8.43 6.74
C ILE A 115 18.81 8.12 7.67
N ASP A 116 18.70 8.48 8.96
CA ASP A 116 19.63 8.01 9.99
C ASP A 116 19.12 6.66 10.54
N PRO A 117 19.90 5.56 10.39
CA PRO A 117 19.48 4.24 10.83
C PRO A 117 19.25 4.12 12.34
N ARG A 118 19.77 5.04 13.15
CA ARG A 118 19.68 5.00 14.62
C ARG A 118 18.39 5.63 15.14
N THR A 119 17.95 6.72 14.52
CA THR A 119 16.82 7.53 15.00
C THR A 119 15.55 7.26 14.20
N HIS A 120 15.64 6.81 12.94
CA HIS A 120 14.44 6.65 12.11
C HIS A 120 13.44 5.62 12.67
N ALA A 121 13.92 4.54 13.29
CA ALA A 121 13.07 3.53 13.91
C ALA A 121 12.19 4.08 15.05
N GLN A 122 12.53 5.24 15.62
CA GLN A 122 11.73 5.89 16.67
C GLN A 122 10.52 6.65 16.11
N VAL A 123 10.55 7.00 14.82
CA VAL A 123 9.51 7.82 14.19
C VAL A 123 8.66 7.12 13.14
N SER A 124 9.04 5.90 12.76
CA SER A 124 8.39 5.11 11.71
C SER A 124 8.56 3.63 11.99
N ASP A 125 7.56 2.84 11.62
CA ASP A 125 7.59 1.37 11.74
C ASP A 125 8.34 0.72 10.56
N PHE A 126 9.03 1.52 9.73
CA PHE A 126 9.83 1.10 8.58
C PHE A 126 10.67 -0.17 8.83
N GLY A 127 11.31 -0.26 9.99
CA GLY A 127 12.14 -1.42 10.37
C GLY A 127 11.39 -2.75 10.31
N GLN A 128 10.12 -2.78 10.69
CA GLN A 128 9.30 -4.00 10.73
C GLN A 128 9.04 -4.58 9.34
N TYR A 129 9.11 -3.74 8.29
CA TYR A 129 8.82 -4.11 6.91
C TYR A 129 10.04 -4.63 6.14
N LEU A 130 11.24 -4.61 6.73
CA LEU A 130 12.46 -5.08 6.09
C LEU A 130 12.43 -6.59 5.86
N GLN A 131 13.06 -7.09 4.79
CA GLN A 131 13.04 -8.51 4.45
C GLN A 131 14.10 -9.31 5.21
N HIS A 132 15.19 -8.69 5.65
CA HIS A 132 16.20 -9.37 6.45
C HIS A 132 15.89 -9.28 7.95
N PRO A 133 15.76 -10.40 8.70
CA PRO A 133 15.39 -10.40 10.12
C PRO A 133 16.27 -9.50 11.01
N THR A 134 17.60 -9.56 10.87
CA THR A 134 18.51 -8.70 11.64
C THR A 134 18.34 -7.21 11.36
N ASN A 135 17.95 -6.84 10.13
CA ASN A 135 17.72 -5.43 9.81
C ASN A 135 16.42 -4.91 10.42
N ARG A 136 15.46 -5.80 10.75
CA ARG A 136 14.24 -5.43 11.50
C ARG A 136 14.54 -4.99 12.92
N GLU A 137 15.53 -5.63 13.56
CA GLU A 137 15.99 -5.26 14.89
C GLU A 137 16.81 -3.97 14.84
N GLN A 138 17.77 -3.91 13.92
CA GLN A 138 18.62 -2.74 13.72
C GLN A 138 19.01 -2.59 12.24
N LEU A 139 18.47 -1.55 11.60
CA LEU A 139 18.75 -1.25 10.21
C LEU A 139 20.25 -1.05 9.98
N SER A 140 20.78 -1.77 8.98
CA SER A 140 22.14 -1.57 8.48
C SER A 140 22.11 -1.48 6.96
N PHE A 141 22.89 -0.55 6.42
CA PHE A 141 23.09 -0.39 4.99
C PHE A 141 24.25 -1.25 4.45
N SER A 142 24.63 -2.32 5.17
CA SER A 142 25.63 -3.29 4.76
C SER A 142 24.98 -4.57 4.25
N LEU A 143 25.48 -5.08 3.12
CA LEU A 143 25.03 -6.30 2.49
C LEU A 143 25.27 -7.49 3.41
N ARG A 144 24.25 -8.33 3.56
CA ARG A 144 24.29 -9.55 4.40
C ARG A 144 24.72 -10.77 3.59
N GLU A 145 25.22 -11.79 4.27
CA GLU A 145 25.65 -13.07 3.65
C GLU A 145 24.49 -13.97 3.20
N GLY A 146 23.25 -13.66 3.56
CA GLY A 146 22.06 -14.44 3.21
C GLY A 146 20.99 -14.31 4.29
N GLY A 147 20.00 -15.21 4.30
CA GLY A 147 18.96 -15.24 5.34
C GLY A 147 17.84 -14.23 5.15
N TYR A 148 17.63 -13.75 3.92
CA TYR A 148 16.46 -12.95 3.56
C TYR A 148 15.22 -13.84 3.56
N ASP A 149 14.09 -13.26 3.93
CA ASP A 149 12.84 -13.98 4.02
C ASP A 149 12.39 -14.53 2.66
N THR A 150 12.28 -15.85 2.58
CA THR A 150 11.74 -16.55 1.40
C THR A 150 10.22 -16.68 1.45
N THR A 151 9.61 -16.39 2.59
CA THR A 151 8.16 -16.29 2.75
C THR A 151 7.81 -14.93 3.29
N ASP A 152 6.61 -14.47 2.98
CA ASP A 152 6.12 -13.18 3.45
C ASP A 152 5.88 -13.22 4.97
N SER A 153 6.74 -12.54 5.73
CA SER A 153 6.69 -12.49 7.19
C SER A 153 5.42 -11.82 7.74
N GLN A 154 4.72 -11.05 6.91
CA GLN A 154 3.50 -10.34 7.29
C GLN A 154 2.22 -11.11 6.92
N SER A 155 2.33 -12.22 6.18
CA SER A 155 1.18 -13.03 5.80
C SER A 155 0.83 -14.04 6.89
N PRO A 156 -0.43 -14.05 7.38
CA PRO A 156 -0.90 -15.06 8.34
C PRO A 156 -1.21 -16.43 7.69
N THR A 157 -1.10 -16.55 6.36
CA THR A 157 -1.42 -17.75 5.57
C THR A 157 -0.21 -18.21 4.74
N GLU A 158 -0.20 -19.49 4.32
CA GLU A 158 0.82 -20.03 3.40
C GLU A 158 0.92 -19.17 2.13
N THR A 159 1.92 -18.31 2.07
CA THR A 159 2.26 -17.51 0.89
C THR A 159 3.12 -18.31 -0.09
N PRO A 160 3.04 -18.00 -1.40
CA PRO A 160 4.00 -18.50 -2.37
C PRO A 160 5.42 -18.19 -1.91
N THR A 161 6.30 -19.20 -1.94
CA THR A 161 7.70 -19.01 -1.59
C THR A 161 8.41 -18.17 -2.66
N ARG A 162 9.41 -17.41 -2.21
CA ARG A 162 10.31 -16.54 -2.99
C ARG A 162 11.69 -17.18 -3.05
N PRO A 163 11.89 -18.26 -3.83
CA PRO A 163 13.17 -18.98 -3.86
C PRO A 163 14.34 -18.11 -4.33
N ALA A 164 14.07 -17.03 -5.07
CA ALA A 164 15.11 -16.09 -5.50
C ALA A 164 15.81 -15.38 -4.33
N LEU A 165 15.12 -15.17 -3.20
CA LEU A 165 15.69 -14.50 -2.02
C LEU A 165 16.57 -15.41 -1.16
N GLU A 166 16.46 -16.74 -1.31
CA GLU A 166 17.25 -17.72 -0.56
C GLU A 166 18.76 -17.51 -0.73
N HIS A 167 19.17 -17.16 -1.95
CA HIS A 167 20.58 -16.99 -2.32
C HIS A 167 21.01 -15.51 -2.37
N ALA A 168 20.11 -14.58 -2.02
CA ALA A 168 20.39 -13.15 -2.07
C ALA A 168 21.51 -12.75 -1.09
N GLY A 169 22.14 -11.60 -1.34
CA GLY A 169 23.27 -11.11 -0.55
C GLY A 169 24.63 -11.32 -1.21
N TRP A 170 25.67 -11.49 -0.39
CA TRP A 170 27.03 -11.78 -0.85
C TRP A 170 27.15 -13.04 -1.72
N PRO A 171 26.44 -14.16 -1.47
CA PRO A 171 26.48 -15.34 -2.34
C PRO A 171 26.02 -15.02 -3.77
N HIS A 172 24.86 -14.37 -3.93
CA HIS A 172 24.36 -13.91 -5.23
C HIS A 172 25.34 -12.96 -5.92
N ARG A 173 25.87 -11.98 -5.18
CA ARG A 173 26.84 -11.01 -5.71
C ARG A 173 28.11 -11.69 -6.24
N ARG A 174 28.72 -12.59 -5.44
CA ARG A 174 29.91 -13.35 -5.83
C ARG A 174 29.66 -14.24 -7.05
N MET A 175 28.50 -14.91 -7.09
CA MET A 175 28.10 -15.74 -8.24
C MET A 175 27.93 -14.90 -9.52
N ARG A 176 27.31 -13.72 -9.41
CA ARG A 176 27.15 -12.79 -10.54
C ARG A 176 28.50 -12.33 -11.08
N VAL A 177 29.39 -11.87 -10.19
CA VAL A 177 30.74 -11.38 -10.54
C VAL A 177 31.54 -12.47 -11.25
N GLU A 178 31.52 -13.70 -10.75
CA GLU A 178 32.24 -14.81 -11.38
C GLU A 178 31.68 -15.13 -12.78
N ARG A 179 30.35 -15.10 -12.95
CA ARG A 179 29.72 -15.30 -14.25
C ARG A 179 30.09 -14.20 -15.25
N GLU A 180 30.14 -12.94 -14.81
CA GLU A 180 30.57 -11.80 -15.64
C GLU A 180 32.05 -11.92 -16.03
N ARG A 181 32.91 -12.38 -15.13
CA ARG A 181 34.33 -12.64 -15.40
C ARG A 181 34.50 -13.69 -16.49
N LEU A 182 33.87 -14.86 -16.33
CA LEU A 182 33.90 -15.94 -17.32
C LEU A 182 33.33 -15.50 -18.68
N TRP A 183 32.29 -14.67 -18.68
CA TRP A 183 31.71 -14.13 -19.90
C TRP A 183 32.67 -13.17 -20.62
N LYS A 184 33.34 -12.27 -19.89
CA LYS A 184 34.36 -11.37 -20.43
C LYS A 184 35.54 -12.14 -21.02
N GLU A 185 36.03 -13.16 -20.31
CA GLU A 185 37.11 -14.04 -20.79
C GLU A 185 36.73 -14.74 -22.12
N ARG A 186 35.48 -15.23 -22.25
CA ARG A 186 34.97 -15.81 -23.51
C ARG A 186 34.88 -14.80 -24.65
N LEU A 187 34.45 -13.56 -24.36
CA LEU A 187 34.41 -12.49 -25.35
C LEU A 187 35.80 -12.09 -25.82
N GLU A 188 36.76 -11.98 -24.90
CA GLU A 188 38.15 -11.62 -25.21
C GLU A 188 38.86 -12.71 -25.99
N THR A 189 38.67 -13.98 -25.62
CA THR A 189 39.19 -15.12 -26.40
C THR A 189 38.59 -15.17 -27.80
N LYS A 190 37.27 -14.95 -27.94
CA LYS A 190 36.62 -14.87 -29.26
C LYS A 190 37.15 -13.70 -30.10
N LYS A 191 37.25 -12.50 -29.53
CA LYS A 191 37.83 -11.32 -30.20
C LYS A 191 39.30 -11.54 -30.58
N SER A 192 40.07 -12.21 -29.72
CA SER A 192 41.48 -12.53 -29.99
C SER A 192 41.61 -13.55 -31.12
N ALA A 193 40.73 -14.56 -31.16
CA ALA A 193 40.66 -15.53 -32.26
C ALA A 193 40.23 -14.88 -33.58
N GLU A 194 39.21 -14.00 -33.56
CA GLU A 194 38.80 -13.20 -34.73
C GLU A 194 39.92 -12.30 -35.23
N ASN A 195 40.59 -11.54 -34.35
CA ASN A 195 41.72 -10.70 -34.72
C ASN A 195 42.91 -11.50 -35.28
N THR A 196 43.15 -12.71 -34.77
CA THR A 196 44.19 -13.61 -35.28
C THR A 196 43.83 -14.16 -36.66
N ALA A 197 42.55 -14.53 -36.86
CA ALA A 197 42.05 -14.95 -38.16
C ALA A 197 42.12 -13.81 -39.19
N THR A 198 41.72 -12.58 -38.83
CA THR A 198 41.83 -11.40 -39.71
C THR A 198 43.29 -11.13 -40.08
N ARG A 199 44.22 -11.15 -39.12
CA ARG A 199 45.66 -11.01 -39.41
C ARG A 199 46.18 -12.10 -40.35
N SER A 200 45.73 -13.35 -40.18
CA SER A 200 46.15 -14.44 -41.07
C SER A 200 45.61 -14.29 -42.50
N VAL A 201 44.40 -13.75 -42.65
CA VAL A 201 43.80 -13.45 -43.97
C VAL A 201 44.50 -12.26 -44.62
N ASP A 202 44.77 -11.18 -43.87
CA ASP A 202 45.51 -10.03 -44.37
C ASP A 202 46.92 -10.42 -44.83
N GLN A 203 47.57 -11.33 -44.10
CA GLN A 203 48.88 -11.86 -44.45
C GLN A 203 48.83 -12.74 -45.71
N GLN A 204 47.81 -13.60 -45.85
CA GLN A 204 47.57 -14.36 -47.08
C GLN A 204 47.26 -13.46 -48.29
N VAL A 205 46.49 -12.39 -48.10
CA VAL A 205 46.21 -11.40 -49.15
C VAL A 205 47.49 -10.67 -49.57
N HIS A 206 48.35 -10.29 -48.61
CA HIS A 206 49.65 -9.71 -48.89
C HIS A 206 50.56 -10.65 -49.68
N ASP A 207 50.62 -11.93 -49.31
CA ASP A 207 51.43 -12.93 -50.01
C ASP A 207 50.95 -13.18 -51.45
N VAL A 208 49.63 -13.16 -51.69
CA VAL A 208 49.04 -13.28 -53.03
C VAL A 208 49.30 -12.02 -53.88
N LEU A 209 49.22 -10.82 -53.29
CA LEU A 209 49.54 -9.56 -53.97
C LEU A 209 51.04 -9.45 -54.31
N ALA A 210 51.91 -9.97 -53.45
CA ALA A 210 53.35 -10.08 -53.71
C ALA A 210 53.66 -11.08 -54.83
N ALA A 211 52.88 -12.17 -54.94
CA ALA A 211 53.04 -13.16 -56.02
C ALA A 211 52.46 -12.72 -57.38
N THR A 212 51.62 -11.68 -57.41
CA THR A 212 50.97 -11.18 -58.65
C THR A 212 51.51 -9.84 -59.15
N SER A 213 52.47 -9.23 -58.44
CA SER A 213 53.15 -8.02 -58.91
C SER A 213 54.33 -8.36 -59.84
N PRO A 214 54.47 -7.73 -61.02
CA PRO A 214 55.63 -7.96 -61.88
C PRO A 214 56.90 -7.41 -61.22
N LYS A 215 58.01 -8.15 -61.34
CA LYS A 215 59.35 -7.64 -61.04
C LYS A 215 59.70 -6.56 -62.06
N ASP A 216 59.59 -5.30 -61.66
CA ASP A 216 60.32 -4.21 -62.29
C ASP A 216 61.62 -3.97 -61.51
N ASP A 217 62.73 -4.28 -62.17
CA ASP A 217 64.09 -3.90 -61.75
C ASP A 217 64.25 -2.39 -61.93
N SER A 218 64.30 -1.64 -60.83
CA SER A 218 65.05 -0.39 -60.78
C SER A 218 65.59 -0.16 -59.37
N ALA A 219 66.91 -0.05 -59.31
CA ALA A 219 67.69 0.18 -58.10
C ALA A 219 67.86 1.68 -57.84
N GLU A 220 68.02 1.99 -56.54
CA GLU A 220 68.44 3.25 -55.90
C GLU A 220 67.35 4.34 -55.79
N THR A 221 67.03 4.89 -54.61
CA THR A 221 67.93 5.34 -53.54
C THR A 221 67.33 5.07 -52.15
N SER A 222 68.13 4.43 -51.30
CA SER A 222 67.92 4.29 -49.86
C SER A 222 68.02 5.64 -49.16
N SER A 223 66.95 6.06 -48.47
CA SER A 223 67.09 6.94 -47.31
C SER A 223 66.84 6.09 -46.07
N ASP A 224 67.94 5.90 -45.34
CA ASP A 224 68.03 5.34 -44.00
C ASP A 224 67.06 6.09 -43.07
N VAL A 225 66.01 5.40 -42.62
CA VAL A 225 65.43 5.66 -41.30
C VAL A 225 65.26 4.31 -40.65
N THR A 226 66.25 3.99 -39.82
CA THR A 226 66.17 2.96 -38.79
C THR A 226 64.90 3.16 -37.96
N GLU A 227 63.90 2.29 -38.15
CA GLU A 227 62.87 2.06 -37.14
C GLU A 227 63.48 1.22 -36.02
N ASP A 228 64.35 1.85 -35.23
CA ASP A 228 64.70 1.38 -33.91
C ASP A 228 63.45 1.43 -33.04
N GLY A 229 63.18 0.31 -32.39
CA GLY A 229 62.02 0.11 -31.55
C GLY A 229 61.92 1.14 -30.43
N GLU A 230 60.82 1.85 -30.40
CA GLU A 230 60.05 2.10 -29.19
C GLU A 230 58.66 2.56 -29.64
N SER A 231 57.64 1.78 -29.28
CA SER A 231 56.25 2.22 -29.35
C SER A 231 56.18 3.61 -28.72
N ARG A 232 55.94 4.65 -29.53
CA ARG A 232 55.68 6.01 -29.04
C ARG A 232 54.48 5.92 -28.10
N LYS A 233 54.75 5.73 -26.80
CA LYS A 233 53.76 5.81 -25.73
C LYS A 233 53.12 7.18 -25.87
N ASN A 234 51.86 7.17 -26.25
CA ASN A 234 51.06 8.36 -26.43
C ASN A 234 51.20 9.24 -25.16
N PRO A 235 51.77 10.45 -25.23
CA PRO A 235 52.10 11.27 -24.05
C PRO A 235 50.85 11.72 -23.27
N PHE A 236 49.66 11.46 -23.79
CA PHE A 236 48.37 11.67 -23.12
C PHE A 236 47.83 10.42 -22.38
N GLN A 237 48.48 9.25 -22.48
CA GLN A 237 48.10 8.06 -21.70
C GLN A 237 48.53 8.13 -20.23
N THR A 238 49.57 8.92 -19.93
CA THR A 238 50.08 9.15 -18.56
C THR A 238 49.31 10.22 -17.79
N ALA A 239 48.39 10.93 -18.43
CA ALA A 239 47.52 11.93 -17.81
C ALA A 239 46.11 11.39 -17.47
N ARG A 240 45.96 10.07 -17.27
CA ARG A 240 44.76 9.57 -16.59
C ARG A 240 44.94 9.88 -15.11
N PRO A 241 44.05 10.67 -14.46
CA PRO A 241 44.10 10.85 -13.02
C PRO A 241 44.14 9.47 -12.39
N ALA A 242 45.05 9.28 -11.42
CA ALA A 242 45.27 8.02 -10.72
C ALA A 242 43.93 7.32 -10.52
N GLN A 243 43.69 6.23 -11.26
CA GLN A 243 42.51 5.40 -11.07
C GLN A 243 42.53 5.01 -9.60
N GLY A 244 41.63 5.59 -8.81
CA GLY A 244 41.37 5.12 -7.45
C GLY A 244 41.24 3.60 -7.52
N ARG A 245 41.85 2.92 -6.55
CA ARG A 245 41.85 1.45 -6.40
C ARG A 245 40.58 0.85 -7.02
N ALA A 246 40.76 0.05 -8.07
CA ALA A 246 39.64 -0.64 -8.70
C ALA A 246 38.94 -1.48 -7.63
N MET A 247 37.72 -1.09 -7.28
CA MET A 247 36.89 -1.76 -6.29
C MET A 247 36.71 -3.23 -6.68
N ASP A 248 36.93 -4.14 -5.74
CA ASP A 248 36.69 -5.58 -5.95
C ASP A 248 35.19 -5.87 -5.73
N PRO A 249 34.38 -6.07 -6.78
CA PRO A 249 32.94 -6.24 -6.62
C PRO A 249 32.57 -7.53 -5.89
N ALA A 250 33.48 -8.49 -5.72
CA ALA A 250 33.23 -9.71 -4.96
C ALA A 250 33.40 -9.53 -3.44
N LYS A 251 34.05 -8.46 -2.97
CA LYS A 251 34.37 -8.22 -1.55
C LYS A 251 33.95 -6.85 -1.04
N GLU A 252 33.74 -5.91 -1.95
CA GLU A 252 33.39 -4.54 -1.66
C GLU A 252 31.99 -4.25 -2.24
N GLN A 253 31.26 -3.35 -1.57
CA GLN A 253 29.96 -2.85 -2.01
C GLN A 253 30.00 -1.33 -2.16
N PHE A 254 29.10 -0.79 -2.97
CA PHE A 254 28.86 0.65 -2.99
C PHE A 254 28.03 1.05 -1.75
N THR A 255 27.68 2.33 -1.64
CA THR A 255 26.73 2.79 -0.63
C THR A 255 25.46 1.94 -0.71
N GLY A 256 25.09 1.33 0.41
CA GLY A 256 23.93 0.46 0.48
C GLY A 256 22.64 1.24 0.40
N ILE A 257 21.65 0.67 -0.29
CA ILE A 257 20.28 1.20 -0.37
C ILE A 257 19.26 0.12 -0.06
N VAL A 258 18.11 0.56 0.42
CA VAL A 258 16.94 -0.30 0.67
C VAL A 258 15.77 0.20 -0.17
N PRO A 259 15.60 -0.30 -1.40
CA PRO A 259 14.43 -0.01 -2.21
C PRO A 259 13.21 -0.82 -1.76
N GLY A 260 12.02 -0.33 -2.10
CA GLY A 260 10.81 -1.11 -1.91
C GLY A 260 10.79 -2.34 -2.80
N ILE A 261 10.20 -3.44 -2.32
CA ILE A 261 10.20 -4.72 -3.04
C ILE A 261 9.49 -4.62 -4.41
N GLY A 262 8.53 -3.71 -4.54
CA GLY A 262 7.81 -3.44 -5.79
C GLY A 262 8.68 -2.82 -6.87
N LEU A 263 9.77 -2.13 -6.52
CA LEU A 263 10.77 -1.60 -7.46
C LEU A 263 11.59 -2.70 -8.13
N ALA A 264 11.85 -3.77 -7.41
CA ALA A 264 12.73 -4.85 -7.83
C ALA A 264 11.97 -6.10 -8.32
N SER A 265 10.65 -6.17 -8.12
CA SER A 265 9.86 -7.34 -8.48
C SER A 265 8.58 -7.00 -9.26
N PHE A 266 7.96 -8.03 -9.82
CA PHE A 266 6.59 -7.98 -10.34
C PHE A 266 5.93 -9.34 -10.12
N ARG A 267 4.61 -9.34 -9.92
CA ARG A 267 3.85 -10.58 -9.73
C ARG A 267 3.36 -11.11 -11.07
N ASN A 268 3.57 -12.40 -11.32
CA ASN A 268 3.09 -13.04 -12.55
C ASN A 268 1.59 -13.43 -12.44
N ARG A 269 0.98 -13.89 -13.55
CA ARG A 269 -0.43 -14.33 -13.57
C ARG A 269 -0.75 -15.50 -12.62
N GLN A 270 0.27 -16.26 -12.20
CA GLN A 270 0.14 -17.37 -11.26
C GLN A 270 0.27 -16.92 -9.80
N GLY A 271 0.48 -15.62 -9.55
CA GLY A 271 0.61 -15.05 -8.22
C GLY A 271 2.00 -15.23 -7.59
N VAL A 272 3.01 -15.63 -8.36
CA VAL A 272 4.40 -15.79 -7.90
C VAL A 272 5.19 -14.51 -8.17
N ASP A 273 5.94 -14.05 -7.18
CA ASP A 273 6.79 -12.87 -7.28
C ASP A 273 8.05 -13.19 -8.10
N GLN A 274 8.29 -12.44 -9.17
CA GLN A 274 9.50 -12.52 -9.99
C GLN A 274 10.37 -11.29 -9.74
N PHE A 275 11.64 -11.52 -9.44
CA PHE A 275 12.61 -10.47 -9.15
C PHE A 275 13.41 -10.11 -10.42
N LEU A 276 13.46 -8.82 -10.72
CA LEU A 276 14.31 -8.20 -11.73
C LEU A 276 15.73 -7.99 -11.21
N THR A 277 15.85 -7.65 -9.93
CA THR A 277 17.10 -7.46 -9.18
C THR A 277 16.96 -8.05 -7.78
N LEU A 278 18.07 -8.40 -7.17
CA LEU A 278 18.13 -8.99 -5.83
C LEU A 278 19.09 -8.21 -4.93
N PRO A 279 19.00 -8.35 -3.59
CA PRO A 279 20.05 -7.88 -2.69
C PRO A 279 21.41 -8.43 -3.14
N GLY A 280 22.38 -7.53 -3.31
CA GLY A 280 23.68 -7.80 -3.89
C GLY A 280 23.86 -7.22 -5.30
N ASP A 281 22.77 -6.83 -5.98
CA ASP A 281 22.83 -6.14 -7.28
C ASP A 281 23.17 -4.66 -7.14
N ASP A 282 23.91 -4.16 -8.15
CA ASP A 282 24.29 -2.76 -8.24
C ASP A 282 23.31 -2.02 -9.16
N VAL A 283 22.90 -0.84 -8.72
CA VAL A 283 21.96 0.03 -9.41
C VAL A 283 22.53 1.44 -9.50
N LYS A 284 22.06 2.21 -10.46
CA LYS A 284 22.44 3.61 -10.62
C LYS A 284 21.27 4.49 -10.24
N ILE A 285 21.49 5.47 -9.38
CA ILE A 285 20.46 6.45 -9.04
C ILE A 285 20.92 7.82 -9.52
N THR A 286 20.04 8.52 -10.23
CA THR A 286 20.27 9.89 -10.72
C THR A 286 19.34 10.85 -10.00
N PHE A 287 19.90 11.88 -9.36
CA PHE A 287 19.15 12.86 -8.56
C PHE A 287 19.76 14.27 -8.70
N PRO A 288 18.98 15.34 -8.47
CA PRO A 288 19.49 16.71 -8.54
C PRO A 288 20.30 17.10 -7.29
N THR A 289 21.35 17.89 -7.48
CA THR A 289 22.09 18.55 -6.37
C THR A 289 21.24 19.61 -5.66
N ALA A 290 21.71 20.05 -4.49
CA ALA A 290 21.10 21.14 -3.72
C ALA A 290 21.50 22.54 -4.21
N GLY A 291 22.48 22.64 -5.13
CA GLY A 291 22.96 23.93 -5.65
C GLY A 291 21.98 24.61 -6.61
N THR A 292 22.14 25.91 -6.81
CA THR A 292 21.38 26.72 -7.77
C THR A 292 22.27 27.18 -8.93
N PRO A 293 21.99 26.78 -10.19
CA PRO A 293 20.94 25.85 -10.61
C PRO A 293 21.26 24.39 -10.24
N PRO A 294 20.25 23.53 -10.05
CA PRO A 294 20.46 22.13 -9.73
C PRO A 294 21.07 21.38 -10.92
N LYS A 295 22.01 20.47 -10.62
CA LYS A 295 22.64 19.60 -11.62
C LYS A 295 22.28 18.15 -11.34
N ALA A 296 22.03 17.37 -12.38
CA ALA A 296 21.83 15.93 -12.23
C ALA A 296 23.18 15.26 -11.90
N VAL A 297 23.19 14.48 -10.83
CA VAL A 297 24.32 13.64 -10.42
C VAL A 297 23.84 12.20 -10.42
N SER A 298 24.67 11.30 -10.92
CA SER A 298 24.41 9.86 -10.92
C SER A 298 25.51 9.16 -10.14
N ASP A 299 25.12 8.24 -9.26
CA ASP A 299 26.07 7.39 -8.54
C ASP A 299 25.58 5.94 -8.51
N ASN A 300 26.49 5.01 -8.24
CA ASN A 300 26.20 3.58 -8.10
C ASN A 300 25.93 3.22 -6.64
N PHE A 301 24.95 2.35 -6.43
CA PHE A 301 24.51 1.88 -5.12
C PHE A 301 24.36 0.37 -5.16
N THR A 302 24.54 -0.28 -4.02
CA THR A 302 24.29 -1.71 -3.87
C THR A 302 22.97 -1.91 -3.13
N ILE A 303 22.07 -2.72 -3.68
CA ILE A 303 20.85 -3.14 -2.98
C ILE A 303 21.27 -4.05 -1.82
N VAL A 304 20.98 -3.66 -0.57
CA VAL A 304 21.37 -4.45 0.61
C VAL A 304 20.20 -5.12 1.30
N ASP A 305 18.99 -4.62 1.11
CA ASP A 305 17.76 -5.23 1.61
C ASP A 305 16.58 -4.70 0.78
N PHE A 306 15.42 -5.31 0.96
CA PHE A 306 14.15 -4.75 0.52
C PHE A 306 13.28 -4.45 1.74
N TYR A 307 12.36 -3.50 1.59
CA TYR A 307 11.22 -3.38 2.48
C TYR A 307 9.92 -3.68 1.72
N GLU A 308 8.93 -4.16 2.44
CA GLU A 308 7.61 -4.48 1.90
C GLU A 308 6.54 -4.00 2.87
N SER A 309 5.96 -2.85 2.60
CA SER A 309 4.92 -2.24 3.41
C SER A 309 3.51 -2.70 3.04
N LYS A 310 3.38 -3.46 1.93
CA LYS A 310 2.13 -3.86 1.27
C LYS A 310 1.39 -2.73 0.58
N MET A 311 1.80 -1.48 0.75
CA MET A 311 1.31 -0.37 -0.03
C MET A 311 2.11 -0.29 -1.32
N SER A 312 1.50 -0.72 -2.43
CA SER A 312 2.16 -0.79 -3.75
C SER A 312 2.77 0.54 -4.16
N GLU A 313 2.09 1.64 -3.86
CA GLU A 313 2.58 3.00 -4.11
C GLU A 313 3.88 3.31 -3.39
N TYR A 314 4.11 2.77 -2.20
CA TYR A 314 5.32 3.05 -1.43
C TYR A 314 6.41 2.08 -1.84
N ASP A 315 6.07 0.78 -1.86
CA ASP A 315 6.97 -0.31 -2.28
C ASP A 315 7.49 -0.14 -3.71
N SER A 316 6.80 0.64 -4.55
CA SER A 316 7.19 0.93 -5.94
C SER A 316 7.77 2.32 -6.15
N ASN A 317 7.88 3.17 -5.12
CA ASN A 317 8.39 4.54 -5.28
C ASN A 317 9.52 4.91 -4.33
N PHE A 318 9.62 4.38 -3.10
CA PHE A 318 10.66 4.86 -2.16
C PHE A 318 11.91 3.99 -2.14
N VAL A 319 13.06 4.66 -2.02
CA VAL A 319 14.37 4.06 -1.85
C VAL A 319 15.09 4.75 -0.71
N PHE A 320 15.52 4.00 0.29
CA PHE A 320 16.21 4.54 1.46
C PHE A 320 17.73 4.40 1.34
N VAL A 321 18.46 5.37 1.87
CA VAL A 321 19.93 5.46 1.87
C VAL A 321 20.41 6.12 3.17
N PRO A 322 21.67 5.93 3.63
CA PRO A 322 22.21 6.72 4.72
C PRO A 322 22.12 8.22 4.41
N ILE A 323 21.56 9.00 5.35
CA ILE A 323 21.40 10.46 5.21
C ILE A 323 22.73 11.15 4.89
N ASP A 324 23.81 10.75 5.56
CA ASP A 324 25.14 11.33 5.39
C ASP A 324 25.66 11.16 3.95
N ALA A 325 25.36 10.02 3.32
CA ALA A 325 25.78 9.77 1.94
C ALA A 325 25.01 10.70 0.99
N LEU A 326 23.70 10.80 1.16
CA LEU A 326 22.87 11.65 0.30
C LEU A 326 23.20 13.13 0.45
N GLN A 327 23.45 13.60 1.67
CA GLN A 327 23.88 14.98 1.94
C GLN A 327 25.21 15.31 1.25
N ARG A 328 26.21 14.41 1.37
CA ARG A 328 27.51 14.57 0.68
C ARG A 328 27.34 14.65 -0.84
N MET A 329 26.61 13.71 -1.43
CA MET A 329 26.43 13.66 -2.89
C MET A 329 25.64 14.84 -3.44
N ARG A 330 24.68 15.38 -2.67
CA ARG A 330 23.91 16.57 -3.07
C ARG A 330 24.63 17.89 -2.81
N GLY A 331 25.76 17.89 -2.10
CA GLY A 331 26.45 19.11 -1.69
C GLY A 331 25.69 19.90 -0.62
N MET A 332 25.03 19.19 0.30
CA MET A 332 24.24 19.76 1.40
C MET A 332 25.04 19.97 2.68
N ILE A 333 26.36 19.78 2.65
CA ILE A 333 27.24 20.05 3.78
C ILE A 333 27.98 21.34 3.47
N ASP A 334 27.85 22.32 4.35
CA ASP A 334 28.56 23.59 4.22
C ASP A 334 30.08 23.33 4.24
N PRO A 335 30.83 23.71 3.18
CA PRO A 335 32.27 23.49 3.11
C PRO A 335 33.08 24.22 4.18
N GLN A 336 32.57 25.32 4.74
CA GLN A 336 33.29 26.14 5.72
C GLN A 336 32.97 25.71 7.16
N THR A 337 31.69 25.48 7.46
CA THR A 337 31.23 25.17 8.82
C THR A 337 31.11 23.66 9.09
N GLY A 338 31.01 22.84 8.04
CA GLY A 338 30.74 21.40 8.14
C GLY A 338 29.31 21.07 8.58
N ILE A 339 28.44 22.08 8.72
CA ILE A 339 27.07 21.89 9.16
C ILE A 339 26.24 21.28 8.02
N PRO A 340 25.54 20.17 8.26
CA PRO A 340 24.69 19.55 7.25
C PRO A 340 23.34 20.29 7.13
N SER A 341 22.80 20.33 5.91
CA SER A 341 21.43 20.76 5.62
C SER A 341 20.51 19.56 5.42
N VAL A 342 19.23 19.76 5.72
CA VAL A 342 18.16 18.77 5.48
C VAL A 342 16.95 19.48 4.91
N ASN A 343 16.04 18.76 4.25
CA ASN A 343 14.80 19.37 3.73
C ASN A 343 13.54 18.93 4.49
N SER A 344 13.67 17.97 5.40
CA SER A 344 12.55 17.51 6.21
C SER A 344 12.99 17.01 7.58
N ILE A 345 12.08 17.11 8.55
CA ILE A 345 12.14 16.46 9.86
C ILE A 345 10.85 15.67 10.03
N GLN A 346 10.99 14.39 10.31
CA GLN A 346 9.90 13.48 10.61
C GLN A 346 9.64 13.49 12.11
N ILE A 347 8.39 13.63 12.53
CA ILE A 347 8.00 13.80 13.94
C ILE A 347 6.95 12.74 14.29
N ARG A 348 7.24 11.94 15.31
CA ARG A 348 6.29 11.00 15.92
C ARG A 348 5.78 11.58 17.23
N LEU A 349 4.48 11.50 17.45
CA LEU A 349 3.81 11.99 18.64
C LEU A 349 3.58 10.86 19.64
N LYS A 350 3.32 11.24 20.89
CA LYS A 350 2.89 10.29 21.94
C LYS A 350 1.47 9.80 21.63
N PRO A 351 1.06 8.60 22.09
CA PRO A 351 -0.25 8.03 21.79
C PRO A 351 -1.45 8.93 22.13
N ASP A 352 -1.34 9.75 23.18
CA ASP A 352 -2.40 10.64 23.66
C ASP A 352 -2.31 12.07 23.08
N ALA A 353 -1.33 12.34 22.20
CA ALA A 353 -1.11 13.66 21.64
C ALA A 353 -2.19 14.03 20.60
N LYS A 354 -2.52 15.32 20.53
CA LYS A 354 -3.49 15.83 19.58
C LYS A 354 -2.78 16.28 18.31
N LEU A 355 -2.86 15.43 17.29
CA LEU A 355 -2.21 15.60 15.99
C LEU A 355 -2.36 17.01 15.37
N ASN A 356 -3.61 17.50 15.26
CA ASN A 356 -3.87 18.80 14.65
C ASN A 356 -3.40 19.97 15.53
N GLU A 357 -3.50 19.83 16.85
CA GLU A 357 -3.10 20.88 17.80
C GLU A 357 -1.57 21.07 17.76
N VAL A 358 -0.80 19.99 17.71
CA VAL A 358 0.67 20.07 17.58
C VAL A 358 1.05 20.69 16.23
N ARG A 359 0.42 20.28 15.13
CA ARG A 359 0.65 20.87 13.80
C ARG A 359 0.41 22.38 13.81
N ASP A 360 -0.71 22.82 14.38
CA ASP A 360 -1.10 24.24 14.37
C ASP A 360 -0.17 25.08 15.26
N ARG A 361 0.23 24.57 16.44
CA ARG A 361 1.28 25.20 17.26
C ARG A 361 2.60 25.35 16.50
N LEU A 362 3.04 24.33 15.77
CA LEU A 362 4.28 24.42 15.00
C LEU A 362 4.14 25.42 13.83
N ARG A 363 2.96 25.54 13.21
CA ARG A 363 2.70 26.55 12.17
C ARG A 363 2.68 27.98 12.70
N GLU A 364 2.41 28.19 13.99
CA GLU A 364 2.50 29.51 14.63
C GLU A 364 3.96 29.93 14.88
N VAL A 365 4.85 28.96 15.15
CA VAL A 365 6.27 29.21 15.45
C VAL A 365 7.09 29.38 14.17
N PHE A 366 6.81 28.57 13.14
CA PHE A 366 7.58 28.57 11.90
C PHE A 366 6.87 29.30 10.76
N PRO A 367 7.58 30.16 10.01
CA PRO A 367 7.00 30.93 8.93
C PRO A 367 6.56 30.05 7.74
N SER A 368 5.29 30.18 7.33
CA SER A 368 4.65 29.31 6.34
C SER A 368 5.15 29.49 4.90
N ASP A 369 5.86 30.58 4.62
CA ASP A 369 6.50 30.83 3.32
C ASP A 369 7.81 30.04 3.14
N LEU A 370 8.45 29.62 4.25
CA LEU A 370 9.68 28.83 4.23
C LEU A 370 9.43 27.35 4.49
N TYR A 371 8.45 27.04 5.35
CA TYR A 371 8.21 25.70 5.85
C TYR A 371 6.78 25.21 5.62
N ALA A 372 6.66 23.97 5.18
CA ALA A 372 5.42 23.22 5.11
C ALA A 372 5.33 22.25 6.30
N ILE A 373 4.35 22.47 7.17
CA ILE A 373 4.09 21.57 8.30
C ILE A 373 2.75 20.90 8.03
N ALA A 374 2.78 19.58 7.85
CA ALA A 374 1.62 18.80 7.45
C ALA A 374 1.56 17.51 8.26
N THR A 375 0.36 17.09 8.61
CA THR A 375 0.14 15.76 9.19
C THR A 375 0.10 14.71 8.07
N TRP A 376 0.25 13.43 8.42
CA TRP A 376 0.03 12.35 7.46
C TRP A 376 -1.37 12.42 6.81
N ARG A 377 -2.39 12.89 7.54
CA ARG A 377 -3.76 13.07 7.03
C ARG A 377 -3.83 14.20 5.99
N ASP A 378 -3.13 15.31 6.23
CA ASP A 378 -3.06 16.43 5.30
C ASP A 378 -2.39 16.03 3.98
N LYS A 379 -1.31 15.23 4.06
CA LYS A 379 -0.59 14.70 2.87
C LYS A 379 -1.44 13.73 2.06
N GLN A 380 -2.34 12.99 2.71
CA GLN A 380 -3.22 11.99 2.07
C GLN A 380 -4.65 12.49 1.85
N GLY A 381 -4.86 13.81 1.90
CA GLY A 381 -6.18 14.43 1.77
C GLY A 381 -7.03 13.88 0.61
N PRO A 382 -6.50 13.76 -0.63
CA PRO A 382 -7.26 13.20 -1.75
C PRO A 382 -7.72 11.76 -1.52
N LEU A 383 -6.85 10.88 -1.02
CA LEU A 383 -7.17 9.47 -0.78
C LEU A 383 -8.20 9.32 0.35
N LEU A 384 -7.99 10.00 1.48
CA LEU A 384 -8.93 9.96 2.60
C LEU A 384 -10.29 10.57 2.22
N SER A 385 -10.31 11.66 1.46
CA SER A 385 -11.55 12.27 0.98
C SER A 385 -12.33 11.35 0.04
N ALA A 386 -11.63 10.54 -0.77
CA ALA A 386 -12.27 9.54 -1.61
C ALA A 386 -12.92 8.43 -0.77
N VAL A 387 -12.25 7.97 0.29
CA VAL A 387 -12.81 6.98 1.24
C VAL A 387 -14.04 7.55 1.96
N ASP A 388 -13.97 8.80 2.43
CA ASP A 388 -15.10 9.46 3.09
C ASP A 388 -16.31 9.62 2.13
N MET A 389 -16.04 9.96 0.87
CA MET A 389 -17.07 10.06 -0.17
C MET A 389 -17.71 8.70 -0.47
N GLU A 390 -16.90 7.64 -0.56
CA GLU A 390 -17.38 6.27 -0.76
C GLU A 390 -18.27 5.81 0.41
N MET A 391 -17.84 6.08 1.65
CA MET A 391 -18.64 5.80 2.84
C MET A 391 -19.98 6.56 2.84
N ALA A 392 -20.00 7.81 2.40
CA ALA A 392 -21.22 8.59 2.29
C ALA A 392 -22.20 7.98 1.27
N VAL A 393 -21.71 7.57 0.10
CA VAL A 393 -22.53 6.91 -0.94
C VAL A 393 -23.10 5.59 -0.42
N LEU A 394 -22.27 4.76 0.23
CA LEU A 394 -22.72 3.48 0.80
C LEU A 394 -23.78 3.70 1.89
N ASN A 395 -23.61 4.67 2.78
CA ASN A 395 -24.60 5.00 3.79
C ASN A 395 -25.94 5.44 3.18
N ILE A 396 -25.92 6.19 2.08
CA ILE A 396 -27.14 6.57 1.33
C ILE A 396 -27.81 5.33 0.72
N LEU A 397 -27.04 4.43 0.11
CA LEU A 397 -27.56 3.18 -0.45
C LEU A 397 -28.17 2.28 0.63
N LEU A 398 -27.50 2.14 1.77
CA LEU A 398 -27.99 1.37 2.92
C LEU A 398 -29.30 1.96 3.46
N PHE A 399 -29.38 3.29 3.60
CA PHE A 399 -30.61 3.97 3.97
C PHE A 399 -31.74 3.67 2.97
N LEU A 400 -31.46 3.72 1.65
CA LEU A 400 -32.44 3.43 0.62
C LEU A 400 -32.94 1.98 0.68
N ILE A 401 -32.05 1.00 0.92
CA ILE A 401 -32.42 -0.42 1.07
C ILE A 401 -33.40 -0.59 2.23
N ILE A 402 -33.14 0.05 3.37
CA ILE A 402 -34.01 -0.03 4.55
C ILE A 402 -35.33 0.71 4.32
N ALA A 403 -35.30 1.87 3.65
CA ALA A 403 -36.50 2.59 3.29
C ALA A 403 -37.41 1.75 2.37
N VAL A 404 -36.84 1.11 1.34
CA VAL A 404 -37.56 0.19 0.44
C VAL A 404 -38.11 -1.01 1.21
N ALA A 405 -37.32 -1.60 2.12
CA ALA A 405 -37.82 -2.66 3.01
C ALA A 405 -38.98 -2.16 3.89
N GLY A 406 -38.89 -0.94 4.42
CA GLY A 406 -39.93 -0.27 5.19
C GLY A 406 -41.24 -0.11 4.42
N PHE A 407 -41.19 0.25 3.14
CA PHE A 407 -42.37 0.28 2.26
C PHE A 407 -42.93 -1.13 2.01
N GLY A 408 -42.06 -2.13 1.84
CA GLY A 408 -42.48 -3.53 1.74
C GLY A 408 -43.26 -3.98 2.98
N ILE A 409 -42.78 -3.63 4.17
CA ILE A 409 -43.48 -3.87 5.44
C ILE A 409 -44.85 -3.18 5.42
N LEU A 410 -44.90 -1.88 5.08
CA LEU A 410 -46.15 -1.13 5.01
C LEU A 410 -47.19 -1.83 4.10
N ALA A 411 -46.79 -2.23 2.89
CA ALA A 411 -47.66 -2.92 1.93
C ALA A 411 -48.19 -4.24 2.49
N ILE A 412 -47.31 -5.02 3.13
CA ILE A 412 -47.68 -6.28 3.78
C ILE A 412 -48.66 -6.05 4.93
N PHE A 413 -48.38 -5.10 5.83
CA PHE A 413 -49.26 -4.80 6.95
C PHE A 413 -50.63 -4.31 6.49
N PHE A 414 -50.65 -3.52 5.42
CA PHE A 414 -51.89 -3.07 4.81
C PHE A 414 -52.71 -4.26 4.30
N MET A 415 -52.07 -5.21 3.60
CA MET A 415 -52.72 -6.43 3.14
C MET A 415 -53.30 -7.26 4.30
N ILE A 416 -52.56 -7.38 5.42
CA ILE A 416 -53.03 -8.09 6.61
C ILE A 416 -54.32 -7.47 7.16
N VAL A 417 -54.42 -6.13 7.20
CA VAL A 417 -55.64 -5.44 7.66
C VAL A 417 -56.81 -5.75 6.73
N VAL A 418 -56.59 -5.75 5.41
CA VAL A 418 -57.64 -6.05 4.42
C VAL A 418 -58.13 -7.49 4.55
N GLU A 419 -57.23 -8.47 4.63
CA GLU A 419 -57.60 -9.88 4.84
C GLU A 419 -58.32 -10.13 6.16
N LYS A 420 -58.06 -9.30 7.17
CA LYS A 420 -58.64 -9.41 8.52
C LYS A 420 -59.79 -8.45 8.80
N THR A 421 -60.36 -7.83 7.78
CA THR A 421 -61.47 -6.87 7.91
C THR A 421 -62.65 -7.45 8.71
N ARG A 422 -63.07 -8.69 8.41
CA ARG A 422 -64.18 -9.37 9.11
C ARG A 422 -63.88 -9.61 10.60
N ASP A 423 -62.68 -10.10 10.91
CA ASP A 423 -62.25 -10.36 12.28
C ASP A 423 -62.24 -9.07 13.11
N ILE A 424 -61.79 -7.95 12.52
CA ILE A 424 -61.83 -6.61 13.14
C ILE A 424 -63.28 -6.16 13.39
N GLY A 425 -64.19 -6.41 12.44
CA GLY A 425 -65.61 -6.10 12.57
C GLY A 425 -66.28 -6.82 13.74
N ILE A 426 -65.98 -8.12 13.92
CA ILE A 426 -66.47 -8.92 15.05
C ILE A 426 -65.95 -8.38 16.38
N LEU A 427 -64.65 -8.06 16.45
CA LEU A 427 -64.05 -7.46 17.65
C LEU A 427 -64.71 -6.13 18.03
N LYS A 428 -64.99 -5.26 17.05
CA LYS A 428 -65.72 -4.00 17.31
C LYS A 428 -67.16 -4.23 17.74
N ALA A 429 -67.85 -5.20 17.15
CA ALA A 429 -69.22 -5.56 17.55
C ALA A 429 -69.28 -6.08 19.00
N LEU A 430 -68.22 -6.73 19.48
CA LEU A 430 -68.06 -7.19 20.86
C LEU A 430 -67.62 -6.07 21.84
N GLY A 431 -67.42 -4.83 21.37
CA GLY A 431 -67.07 -3.68 22.20
C GLY A 431 -65.60 -3.29 22.24
N ALA A 432 -64.75 -3.82 21.35
CA ALA A 432 -63.35 -3.40 21.26
C ALA A 432 -63.24 -1.93 20.83
N THR A 433 -62.43 -1.14 21.56
CA THR A 433 -62.18 0.27 21.23
C THR A 433 -61.27 0.40 20.00
N SER A 434 -61.42 1.50 19.25
CA SER A 434 -60.54 1.82 18.11
C SER A 434 -59.06 1.91 18.50
N SER A 435 -58.75 2.42 19.69
CA SER A 435 -57.38 2.46 20.22
C SER A 435 -56.86 1.07 20.58
N GLY A 436 -57.71 0.17 21.09
CA GLY A 436 -57.35 -1.22 21.36
C GLY A 436 -56.99 -1.98 20.07
N ILE A 437 -57.77 -1.77 19.01
CA ILE A 437 -57.47 -2.37 17.69
C ILE A 437 -56.17 -1.80 17.11
N ALA A 438 -55.98 -0.48 17.16
CA ALA A 438 -54.72 0.14 16.73
C ALA A 438 -53.51 -0.43 17.50
N GLY A 439 -53.64 -0.60 18.82
CA GLY A 439 -52.61 -1.16 19.69
C GLY A 439 -52.20 -2.59 19.32
N ILE A 440 -53.15 -3.44 18.90
CA ILE A 440 -52.86 -4.80 18.43
C ILE A 440 -51.97 -4.75 17.18
N PHE A 441 -52.31 -3.91 16.20
CA PHE A 441 -51.53 -3.80 14.95
C PHE A 441 -50.17 -3.15 15.15
N LEU A 442 -50.08 -2.10 15.98
CA LEU A 442 -48.81 -1.48 16.36
C LEU A 442 -47.90 -2.45 17.12
N GLY A 443 -48.46 -3.24 18.05
CA GLY A 443 -47.72 -4.27 18.76
C GLY A 443 -47.21 -5.38 17.84
N TYR A 444 -47.98 -5.73 16.80
CA TYR A 444 -47.54 -6.64 15.75
C TYR A 444 -46.38 -6.06 14.92
N GLY A 445 -46.45 -4.76 14.59
CA GLY A 445 -45.35 -3.96 14.01
C GLY A 445 -44.06 -4.05 14.80
N LEU A 446 -44.16 -3.74 16.10
CA LEU A 446 -43.04 -3.78 17.02
C LEU A 446 -42.46 -5.19 17.15
N PHE A 447 -43.30 -6.21 17.29
CA PHE A 447 -42.86 -7.60 17.41
C PHE A 447 -42.13 -8.11 16.16
N LEU A 448 -42.66 -7.81 14.98
CA LEU A 448 -41.99 -8.16 13.72
C LEU A 448 -40.69 -7.38 13.52
N GLY A 449 -40.66 -6.09 13.91
CA GLY A 449 -39.44 -5.29 13.92
C GLY A 449 -38.37 -5.87 14.84
N LEU A 450 -38.73 -6.27 16.06
CA LEU A 450 -37.83 -6.89 17.02
C LEU A 450 -37.30 -8.25 16.53
N LEU A 451 -38.18 -9.11 16.01
CA LEU A 451 -37.76 -10.41 15.46
C LEU A 451 -36.86 -10.26 14.24
N GLY A 452 -37.22 -9.38 13.31
CA GLY A 452 -36.41 -9.11 12.11
C GLY A 452 -35.07 -8.49 12.45
N ALA A 453 -35.04 -7.50 13.35
CA ALA A 453 -33.79 -6.88 13.80
C ALA A 453 -32.92 -7.86 14.60
N GLY A 454 -33.51 -8.69 15.46
CA GLY A 454 -32.78 -9.71 16.22
C GLY A 454 -32.19 -10.80 15.33
N ALA A 455 -32.99 -11.33 14.38
CA ALA A 455 -32.50 -12.30 13.40
C ALA A 455 -31.44 -11.67 12.48
N GLY A 456 -31.64 -10.42 12.05
CA GLY A 456 -30.70 -9.66 11.25
C GLY A 456 -29.38 -9.39 11.98
N LEU A 457 -29.44 -9.11 13.27
CA LEU A 457 -28.25 -8.97 14.12
C LEU A 457 -27.44 -10.26 14.16
N VAL A 458 -28.09 -11.38 14.48
CA VAL A 458 -27.42 -12.69 14.56
C VAL A 458 -26.82 -13.06 13.20
N LEU A 459 -27.58 -12.90 12.11
CA LEU A 459 -27.13 -13.23 10.77
C LEU A 459 -25.99 -12.30 10.30
N GLY A 460 -26.12 -10.99 10.52
CA GLY A 460 -25.12 -9.99 10.17
C GLY A 460 -23.81 -10.19 10.92
N LEU A 461 -23.85 -10.43 12.23
CA LEU A 461 -22.67 -10.75 13.03
C LEU A 461 -22.04 -12.08 12.59
N SER A 462 -22.85 -13.10 12.31
CA SER A 462 -22.36 -14.40 11.84
C SER A 462 -21.62 -14.28 10.51
N ILE A 463 -22.15 -13.51 9.55
CA ILE A 463 -21.49 -13.24 8.28
C ILE A 463 -20.21 -12.44 8.50
N THR A 464 -20.26 -11.38 9.31
CA THR A 464 -19.11 -10.50 9.56
C THR A 464 -17.94 -11.25 10.19
N TYR A 465 -18.21 -12.13 11.15
CA TYR A 465 -17.18 -12.95 11.80
C TYR A 465 -16.58 -13.99 10.85
N ASN A 466 -17.38 -14.52 9.92
CA ASN A 466 -16.95 -15.56 8.98
C ASN A 466 -16.61 -15.01 7.58
N ILE A 467 -16.45 -13.70 7.43
CA ILE A 467 -16.33 -13.08 6.10
C ILE A 467 -15.13 -13.60 5.31
N ASN A 468 -14.02 -13.85 5.99
CA ASN A 468 -12.80 -14.39 5.39
C ASN A 468 -12.96 -15.86 4.94
N GLN A 469 -13.80 -16.65 5.61
CA GLN A 469 -14.14 -18.01 5.20
C GLN A 469 -15.11 -18.00 4.02
N ILE A 470 -16.12 -17.12 4.06
CA ILE A 470 -17.07 -16.93 2.96
C ILE A 470 -16.32 -16.53 1.69
N ARG A 471 -15.32 -15.64 1.79
CA ARG A 471 -14.44 -15.29 0.68
C ARG A 471 -13.83 -16.52 0.02
N LEU A 472 -13.25 -17.45 0.78
CA LEU A 472 -12.63 -18.66 0.23
C LEU A 472 -13.64 -19.53 -0.52
N VAL A 473 -14.86 -19.64 0.00
CA VAL A 473 -15.96 -20.36 -0.66
C VAL A 473 -16.35 -19.68 -1.97
N VAL A 474 -16.45 -18.35 -1.99
CA VAL A 474 -16.79 -17.59 -3.20
C VAL A 474 -15.68 -17.70 -4.25
N GLU A 475 -14.41 -17.61 -3.84
CA GLU A 475 -13.25 -17.80 -4.72
C GLU A 475 -13.24 -19.19 -5.32
N TRP A 476 -13.54 -20.22 -4.52
CA TRP A 476 -13.70 -21.58 -5.00
C TRP A 476 -14.86 -21.72 -6.00
N CYS A 477 -16.01 -21.10 -5.74
CA CYS A 477 -17.16 -21.15 -6.65
C CYS A 477 -16.95 -20.37 -7.96
N THR A 478 -16.27 -19.22 -7.89
CA THR A 478 -16.13 -18.27 -9.01
C THR A 478 -14.85 -18.54 -9.82
N GLY A 479 -13.90 -19.29 -9.26
CA GLY A 479 -12.60 -19.58 -9.90
C GLY A 479 -11.69 -18.36 -10.07
N SER A 480 -12.03 -17.24 -9.44
CA SER A 480 -11.28 -15.97 -9.48
C SER A 480 -11.00 -15.50 -8.07
N ARG A 481 -9.84 -14.88 -7.84
CA ARG A 481 -9.52 -14.21 -6.57
C ARG A 481 -10.38 -12.96 -6.46
N VAL A 482 -11.45 -13.03 -5.68
CA VAL A 482 -12.39 -11.93 -5.45
C VAL A 482 -11.71 -10.79 -4.69
N PHE A 483 -10.68 -11.11 -3.91
CA PHE A 483 -9.95 -10.16 -3.12
C PHE A 483 -8.43 -10.26 -3.38
N ASP A 484 -7.86 -9.29 -4.09
CA ASP A 484 -6.42 -9.24 -4.38
C ASP A 484 -5.68 -8.35 -3.36
N PRO A 485 -4.80 -8.92 -2.50
CA PRO A 485 -4.03 -8.16 -1.52
C PRO A 485 -3.10 -7.10 -2.12
N SER A 486 -2.73 -7.22 -3.40
CA SER A 486 -1.87 -6.23 -4.07
C SER A 486 -2.60 -4.94 -4.43
N ILE A 487 -3.93 -4.99 -4.58
CA ILE A 487 -4.77 -3.83 -4.88
C ILE A 487 -5.25 -3.17 -3.59
N TYR A 488 -5.70 -3.98 -2.63
CA TYR A 488 -6.30 -3.49 -1.39
C TYR A 488 -5.32 -3.39 -0.22
N TYR A 489 -4.06 -3.75 -0.40
CA TYR A 489 -2.96 -3.58 0.57
C TYR A 489 -3.04 -4.39 1.88
N PHE A 490 -3.99 -5.33 2.02
CA PHE A 490 -4.09 -6.24 3.18
C PHE A 490 -4.53 -7.66 2.77
N PHE A 491 -4.24 -8.67 3.61
CA PHE A 491 -4.47 -10.10 3.29
C PHE A 491 -5.87 -10.62 3.62
N GLN A 492 -6.57 -9.97 4.54
CA GLN A 492 -7.87 -10.39 5.05
C GLN A 492 -8.80 -9.21 4.99
N ILE A 493 -10.09 -9.44 4.74
CA ILE A 493 -11.09 -8.38 4.75
C ILE A 493 -11.18 -7.90 6.20
N PRO A 494 -10.75 -6.66 6.51
CA PRO A 494 -10.79 -6.14 7.86
C PRO A 494 -12.25 -5.85 8.21
N THR A 495 -12.66 -6.28 9.40
CA THR A 495 -14.00 -5.99 9.92
C THR A 495 -13.88 -5.45 11.33
N ILE A 496 -14.50 -4.30 11.56
CA ILE A 496 -14.60 -3.69 12.89
C ILE A 496 -16.07 -3.62 13.26
N ILE A 497 -16.41 -4.28 14.36
CA ILE A 497 -17.76 -4.32 14.89
C ILE A 497 -17.89 -3.19 15.92
N ASP A 498 -18.50 -2.07 15.54
CA ASP A 498 -18.83 -0.99 16.47
C ASP A 498 -20.22 -1.24 17.11
N PRO A 499 -20.30 -1.54 18.43
CA PRO A 499 -21.57 -1.79 19.10
C PRO A 499 -22.52 -0.59 19.07
N VAL A 500 -21.99 0.63 19.05
CA VAL A 500 -22.80 1.86 19.05
C VAL A 500 -23.54 1.98 17.72
N THR A 501 -22.82 1.82 16.61
CA THR A 501 -23.41 1.81 15.27
C THR A 501 -24.46 0.71 15.13
N ILE A 502 -24.17 -0.51 15.59
CA ILE A 502 -25.14 -1.62 15.56
C ILE A 502 -26.40 -1.28 16.37
N GLY A 503 -26.25 -0.64 17.53
CA GLY A 503 -27.37 -0.15 18.33
C GLY A 503 -28.27 0.79 17.53
N TRP A 504 -27.70 1.76 16.81
CA TRP A 504 -28.44 2.67 15.94
C TRP A 504 -29.15 1.96 14.78
N ILE A 505 -28.51 0.95 14.18
CA ILE A 505 -29.12 0.14 13.11
C ILE A 505 -30.37 -0.59 13.62
N ILE A 506 -30.27 -1.24 14.79
CA ILE A 506 -31.38 -1.97 15.40
C ILE A 506 -32.53 -1.02 15.75
N ILE A 507 -32.20 0.10 16.40
CA ILE A 507 -33.21 1.13 16.77
C ILE A 507 -33.88 1.66 15.51
N GLY A 508 -33.11 2.02 14.48
CA GLY A 508 -33.65 2.52 13.21
C GLY A 508 -34.58 1.53 12.52
N ALA A 509 -34.20 0.25 12.47
CA ALA A 509 -35.02 -0.81 11.88
C ALA A 509 -36.35 -1.00 12.65
N ILE A 510 -36.31 -0.98 13.98
CA ILE A 510 -37.51 -1.09 14.82
C ILE A 510 -38.42 0.13 14.63
N VAL A 511 -37.85 1.33 14.57
CA VAL A 511 -38.59 2.58 14.33
C VAL A 511 -39.26 2.55 12.97
N ILE A 512 -38.57 2.12 11.91
CA ILE A 512 -39.12 2.03 10.56
C ILE A 512 -40.22 0.96 10.50
N ALA A 513 -39.98 -0.24 11.06
CA ALA A 513 -40.99 -1.30 11.08
C ALA A 513 -42.25 -0.90 11.86
N THR A 514 -42.08 -0.24 13.00
CA THR A 514 -43.20 0.25 13.82
C THR A 514 -43.92 1.39 13.10
N GLY A 515 -43.17 2.35 12.54
CA GLY A 515 -43.68 3.47 11.75
C GLY A 515 -44.50 3.03 10.54
N SER A 516 -44.00 2.04 9.80
CA SER A 516 -44.73 1.43 8.67
C SER A 516 -46.03 0.76 9.08
N SER A 517 -46.18 0.32 10.33
CA SER A 517 -47.43 -0.30 10.81
C SER A 517 -48.47 0.72 11.28
N VAL A 518 -48.11 2.00 11.46
CA VAL A 518 -49.02 3.06 11.91
C VAL A 518 -50.17 3.27 10.94
N LEU A 519 -49.89 3.39 9.64
CA LEU A 519 -50.90 3.72 8.63
C LEU A 519 -51.95 2.59 8.49
N PRO A 520 -51.57 1.31 8.42
CA PRO A 520 -52.52 0.19 8.50
C PRO A 520 -53.28 0.12 9.84
N ALA A 521 -52.61 0.38 10.97
CA ALA A 521 -53.25 0.37 12.29
C ALA A 521 -54.35 1.44 12.42
N VAL A 522 -54.10 2.65 11.91
CA VAL A 522 -55.10 3.73 11.87
C VAL A 522 -56.27 3.35 10.96
N ARG A 523 -56.01 2.71 9.81
CA ARG A 523 -57.07 2.21 8.93
C ARG A 523 -57.93 1.16 9.62
N ALA A 524 -57.31 0.18 10.29
CA ALA A 524 -58.00 -0.85 11.06
C ALA A 524 -58.88 -0.24 12.17
N ALA A 525 -58.36 0.77 12.86
CA ALA A 525 -59.06 1.47 13.92
C ALA A 525 -60.27 2.29 13.43
N ARG A 526 -60.30 2.70 12.16
CA ARG A 526 -61.40 3.50 11.57
C ARG A 526 -62.50 2.66 10.91
N LEU A 527 -62.32 1.35 10.72
CA LEU A 527 -63.35 0.47 10.14
C LEU A 527 -64.63 0.43 10.98
N HIS A 528 -65.81 0.62 10.39
CA HIS A 528 -67.08 0.45 11.11
C HIS A 528 -67.49 -1.02 11.15
N ALA A 529 -68.05 -1.48 12.29
CA ALA A 529 -68.46 -2.88 12.46
C ALA A 529 -69.50 -3.32 11.41
N VAL A 530 -70.43 -2.42 11.06
CA VAL A 530 -71.47 -2.66 10.05
C VAL A 530 -70.86 -2.82 8.65
N GLU A 531 -69.89 -1.98 8.28
CA GLU A 531 -69.21 -2.07 6.98
C GLU A 531 -68.36 -3.33 6.86
N ALA A 532 -67.65 -3.69 7.94
CA ALA A 532 -66.79 -4.86 7.99
C ALA A 532 -67.56 -6.20 7.89
N LEU A 533 -68.83 -6.23 8.30
CA LEU A 533 -69.70 -7.41 8.26
C LEU A 533 -70.58 -7.46 7.00
N ARG A 534 -70.67 -6.37 6.23
CA ARG A 534 -71.52 -6.25 5.03
C ARG A 534 -70.83 -6.71 3.74
N HIS A 535 -69.52 -6.91 3.75
CA HIS A 535 -68.78 -7.47 2.63
C HIS A 535 -69.04 -8.99 2.50
N GLU A 536 -70.07 -9.33 1.73
CA GLU A 536 -70.06 -10.47 0.78
C GLU A 536 -69.77 -9.95 -0.62
#